data_AF-A0A351HTA6-F1
#
_entry.id   AF-A0A351HTA6-F1
#
_cell.length_a   1.000
_cell.length_b   1.000
_cell.length_c   1.000
_cell.angle_alpha   90.00
_cell.angle_beta   90.00
_cell.angle_gamma   90.00
#
_symmetry.space_group_name_H-M   'P 1'
#
loop_
_entity.id
_entity.type
_entity.pdbx_description
1 polymer ?
#
loop_
_entity_poly.entity_id
_entity_poly.type
_entity_poly.pdbx_seq_one_letter_code
_entity_poly.pdbx_strand_id
1 'polypeptide(L)'
;MIGNQPSNTTRVVILENEIGEVSVDDSLLKKNGYQVTNLFSGCVCCTMSGELILNLHRIRTDFISELIIMETTGVAFPDNIRQTINQSLPELTVQVTCITDAKRWLRLLQPMEMLLEGQLEAADVILINKIDLVDDQTLSEVETSIRSFNDHAKCFRISAAQPIDPVIWGTILNTEQEAPINE
;
A
#
# COMPACT_ATOMS: atom_id res chain seq x y z
N MET A 1 -9.02 -10.34 0.51
CA MET A 1 -9.53 -10.47 -0.88
C MET A 1 -8.53 -11.25 -1.72
N ILE A 2 -8.95 -12.20 -2.57
CA ILE A 2 -8.02 -13.04 -3.35
C ILE A 2 -8.25 -12.79 -4.84
N GLY A 3 -7.21 -12.40 -5.58
CA GLY A 3 -7.31 -12.23 -7.03
C GLY A 3 -6.76 -13.42 -7.79
N ASN A 4 -7.52 -14.01 -8.73
CA ASN A 4 -6.99 -14.97 -9.70
C ASN A 4 -7.63 -14.71 -11.09
N GLN A 5 -6.81 -14.38 -12.09
CA GLN A 5 -7.14 -14.34 -13.52
C GLN A 5 -6.31 -15.42 -14.25
N PRO A 6 -6.60 -15.85 -15.48
CA PRO A 6 -5.93 -16.99 -16.08
C PRO A 6 -4.98 -16.57 -17.21
N SER A 7 -3.73 -16.23 -16.86
CA SER A 7 -2.51 -16.48 -17.64
C SER A 7 -1.34 -15.73 -16.99
N ASN A 8 -0.52 -16.43 -16.21
CA ASN A 8 0.61 -15.90 -15.44
C ASN A 8 0.21 -14.96 -14.28
N THR A 9 -0.54 -15.48 -13.30
CA THR A 9 -1.13 -14.67 -12.25
C THR A 9 -0.45 -14.80 -10.90
N THR A 10 0.14 -13.68 -10.49
CA THR A 10 0.49 -13.43 -9.09
C THR A 10 -0.76 -13.58 -8.23
N ARG A 11 -0.72 -14.52 -7.28
CA ARG A 11 -1.83 -14.75 -6.34
C ARG A 11 -1.75 -13.70 -5.25
N VAL A 12 -2.61 -12.69 -5.35
CA VAL A 12 -2.62 -11.54 -4.45
C VAL A 12 -3.68 -11.72 -3.36
N VAL A 13 -3.30 -11.49 -2.10
CA VAL A 13 -4.22 -11.33 -0.98
C VAL A 13 -4.27 -9.86 -0.57
N ILE A 14 -5.44 -9.23 -0.61
CA ILE A 14 -5.63 -7.84 -0.16
C ILE A 14 -6.30 -7.84 1.22
N LEU A 15 -5.73 -7.13 2.18
CA LEU A 15 -6.27 -6.90 3.51
C LEU A 15 -6.73 -5.46 3.60
N GLU A 16 -8.03 -5.26 3.57
CA GLU A 16 -8.66 -3.95 3.79
C GLU A 16 -9.04 -3.83 5.26
N ASN A 17 -8.95 -2.62 5.82
CA ASN A 17 -9.36 -2.36 7.19
C ASN A 17 -10.74 -1.67 7.31
N GLU A 18 -11.64 -2.08 6.42
CA GLU A 18 -13.10 -1.86 6.42
C GLU A 18 -13.84 -2.41 7.66
N ILE A 19 -14.46 -1.59 8.52
CA ILE A 19 -15.51 -2.07 9.43
C ILE A 19 -16.86 -2.00 8.70
N GLY A 20 -17.36 -3.13 8.18
CA GLY A 20 -18.72 -3.23 7.61
C GLY A 20 -18.95 -4.44 6.72
N GLU A 21 -20.16 -5.02 6.73
CA GLU A 21 -20.51 -6.25 5.99
C GLU A 21 -20.63 -6.06 4.46
N VAL A 22 -20.57 -4.83 3.94
CA VAL A 22 -20.66 -4.54 2.50
C VAL A 22 -19.75 -3.35 2.17
N SER A 23 -18.54 -3.63 1.66
CA SER A 23 -17.66 -2.60 1.11
C SER A 23 -18.11 -2.23 -0.32
N VAL A 24 -17.86 -0.98 -0.72
CA VAL A 24 -18.02 -0.53 -2.11
C VAL A 24 -17.01 -1.25 -3.02
N ASP A 25 -15.84 -1.58 -2.46
CA ASP A 25 -14.70 -2.18 -3.15
C ASP A 25 -14.90 -3.68 -3.48
N ASP A 26 -15.61 -4.43 -2.63
CA ASP A 26 -15.99 -5.83 -2.89
C ASP A 26 -16.73 -5.98 -4.22
N SER A 27 -17.66 -5.06 -4.47
CA SER A 27 -18.51 -5.07 -5.67
C SER A 27 -17.70 -4.69 -6.92
N LEU A 28 -16.74 -3.79 -6.78
CA LEU A 28 -15.86 -3.37 -7.88
C LEU A 28 -14.90 -4.50 -8.27
N LEU A 29 -14.31 -5.18 -7.28
CA LEU A 29 -13.35 -6.26 -7.52
C LEU A 29 -14.02 -7.52 -8.07
N LYS A 30 -15.21 -7.88 -7.55
CA LYS A 30 -16.02 -8.97 -8.13
C LYS A 30 -16.40 -8.67 -9.59
N LYS A 31 -16.74 -7.42 -9.92
CA LYS A 31 -17.03 -7.00 -11.31
C LYS A 31 -15.85 -7.17 -12.26
N ASN A 32 -14.62 -7.05 -11.75
CA ASN A 32 -13.38 -7.26 -12.52
C ASN A 32 -12.90 -8.72 -12.50
N GLY A 33 -13.72 -9.66 -12.00
CA GLY A 33 -13.43 -11.09 -12.01
C GLY A 33 -12.52 -11.57 -10.88
N TYR A 34 -12.28 -10.76 -9.84
CA TYR A 34 -11.49 -11.17 -8.67
C TYR A 34 -12.33 -11.92 -7.65
N GLN A 35 -11.75 -12.95 -7.01
CA GLN A 35 -12.41 -13.77 -6.00
C GLN A 35 -12.34 -13.09 -4.62
N VAL A 36 -13.29 -12.21 -4.35
CA VAL A 36 -13.36 -11.54 -3.06
C VAL A 36 -13.97 -12.47 -2.00
N THR A 37 -13.18 -12.78 -0.97
CA THR A 37 -13.62 -13.50 0.23
C THR A 37 -13.27 -12.67 1.45
N ASN A 38 -14.28 -12.44 2.31
CA ASN A 38 -14.10 -11.82 3.62
C ASN A 38 -13.45 -12.83 4.54
N LEU A 39 -12.18 -12.59 4.87
CA LEU A 39 -11.38 -13.51 5.66
C LEU A 39 -11.63 -13.36 7.16
N PHE A 40 -12.11 -12.18 7.61
CA PHE A 40 -12.19 -11.85 9.03
C PHE A 40 -13.42 -11.01 9.36
N SER A 41 -14.01 -11.27 10.53
CA SER A 41 -15.08 -10.48 11.14
C SER A 41 -14.48 -9.61 12.27
N GLY A 42 -13.96 -8.42 11.94
CA GLY A 42 -13.35 -7.49 12.90
C GLY A 42 -12.09 -6.79 12.37
N CYS A 43 -11.70 -5.68 13.00
CA CYS A 43 -10.54 -4.84 12.64
C CYS A 43 -9.26 -5.68 12.49
N VAL A 44 -8.61 -5.63 11.32
CA VAL A 44 -7.36 -6.36 11.02
C VAL A 44 -6.13 -5.55 11.43
N CYS A 45 -6.25 -4.23 11.37
CA CYS A 45 -5.29 -3.29 11.92
C CYS A 45 -5.67 -2.97 13.38
N CYS A 46 -4.92 -2.17 14.12
CA CYS A 46 -5.48 -1.35 15.19
C CYS A 46 -5.97 -1.92 16.55
N THR A 47 -6.00 -3.22 16.87
CA THR A 47 -6.21 -3.60 18.32
C THR A 47 -5.13 -4.41 19.01
N MET A 48 -4.42 -5.33 18.35
CA MET A 48 -3.25 -5.98 18.98
C MET A 48 -2.28 -6.45 17.90
N SER A 49 -0.99 -6.15 18.02
CA SER A 49 0.08 -6.73 17.19
C SER A 49 -0.03 -8.26 17.04
N GLY A 50 -0.66 -8.95 18.00
CA GLY A 50 -0.96 -10.38 17.93
C GLY A 50 -2.00 -10.80 16.87
N GLU A 51 -3.04 -10.01 16.61
CA GLU A 51 -4.08 -10.37 15.62
C GLU A 51 -3.54 -10.28 14.19
N LEU A 52 -2.71 -9.27 13.91
CA LEU A 52 -2.02 -9.11 12.63
C LEU A 52 -1.20 -10.36 12.28
N ILE A 53 -0.36 -10.81 13.21
CA ILE A 53 0.54 -11.94 13.00
C ILE A 53 -0.24 -13.25 12.82
N LEU A 54 -1.27 -13.48 13.63
CA LEU A 54 -2.15 -14.64 13.48
C LEU A 54 -2.82 -14.67 12.10
N ASN A 55 -3.30 -13.52 11.62
CA ASN A 55 -3.94 -13.41 10.32
C ASN A 55 -2.94 -13.66 9.18
N LEU A 56 -1.72 -13.10 9.26
CA LEU A 56 -0.67 -13.37 8.28
C LEU A 56 -0.25 -14.85 8.27
N HIS A 57 -0.16 -15.52 9.41
CA HIS A 57 0.09 -16.97 9.47
C HIS A 57 -1.03 -17.78 8.83
N ARG A 58 -2.30 -17.44 9.10
CA ARG A 58 -3.45 -18.10 8.45
C ARG A 58 -3.40 -17.91 6.95
N ILE A 59 -3.14 -16.69 6.48
CA ILE A 59 -3.07 -16.40 5.06
C ILE A 59 -2.03 -17.29 4.38
N ARG A 60 -0.85 -17.42 4.99
CA ARG A 60 0.23 -18.26 4.46
C ARG A 60 -0.05 -19.76 4.52
N THR A 61 -0.88 -20.21 5.46
CA THR A 61 -1.20 -21.62 5.64
C THR A 61 -2.35 -22.04 4.71
N ASP A 62 -3.37 -21.19 4.62
CA ASP A 62 -4.62 -21.49 3.92
C ASP A 62 -4.59 -21.07 2.45
N PHE A 63 -3.70 -20.15 2.08
CA PHE A 63 -3.57 -19.64 0.72
C PHE A 63 -2.13 -19.66 0.24
N ILE A 64 -1.95 -20.07 -1.02
CA ILE A 64 -0.68 -19.93 -1.72
C ILE A 64 -0.62 -18.50 -2.26
N SER A 65 -0.29 -17.50 -1.44
CA SER A 65 -0.18 -16.10 -1.88
C SER A 65 1.27 -15.72 -2.21
N GLU A 66 1.48 -15.06 -3.34
CA GLU A 66 2.78 -14.50 -3.74
C GLU A 66 2.92 -13.03 -3.32
N LEU A 67 1.81 -12.33 -3.12
CA LEU A 67 1.78 -10.95 -2.67
C LEU A 67 0.65 -10.72 -1.67
N ILE A 68 0.95 -10.04 -0.57
CA ILE A 68 -0.06 -9.55 0.37
C ILE A 68 -0.05 -8.02 0.30
N ILE A 69 -1.16 -7.43 -0.13
CA ILE A 69 -1.39 -5.98 -0.10
C ILE A 69 -2.17 -5.68 1.17
N MET A 70 -1.69 -4.74 1.97
CA MET A 70 -2.36 -4.33 3.19
C MET A 70 -2.69 -2.85 3.13
N GLU A 71 -3.97 -2.53 3.16
CA GLU A 71 -4.43 -1.18 3.40
C GLU A 71 -4.42 -0.93 4.91
N THR A 72 -3.60 0.02 5.33
CA THR A 72 -3.59 0.49 6.71
C THR A 72 -4.63 1.59 6.89
N THR A 73 -5.17 1.76 8.10
CA THR A 73 -6.01 2.94 8.37
C THR A 73 -5.24 4.22 8.12
N GLY A 74 -5.95 5.28 7.74
CA GLY A 74 -5.34 6.58 7.48
C GLY A 74 -4.57 7.19 8.66
N VAL A 75 -4.68 6.63 9.87
CA VAL A 75 -3.99 7.05 11.10
C VAL A 75 -2.97 6.03 11.61
N ALA A 76 -2.72 4.96 10.86
CA ALA A 76 -1.72 3.97 11.22
C ALA A 76 -0.29 4.50 10.99
N PHE A 77 0.64 3.99 11.79
CA PHE A 77 2.08 4.19 11.63
C PHE A 77 2.69 2.95 10.98
N PRO A 78 3.08 3.02 9.68
CA PRO A 78 3.57 1.86 8.94
C PRO A 78 4.81 1.22 9.55
N ASP A 79 5.68 2.00 10.18
CA ASP A 79 6.91 1.46 10.76
C ASP A 79 6.66 0.44 11.89
N ASN A 80 5.65 0.68 12.73
CA ASN A 80 5.26 -0.27 13.79
C ASN A 80 4.77 -1.59 13.21
N ILE A 81 4.05 -1.54 12.08
CA ILE A 81 3.55 -2.72 11.37
C ILE A 81 4.74 -3.48 10.77
N ARG A 82 5.63 -2.78 10.07
CA ARG A 82 6.87 -3.34 9.51
C ARG A 82 7.72 -3.99 10.58
N GLN A 83 7.93 -3.33 11.71
CA GLN A 83 8.71 -3.87 12.83
C GLN A 83 8.07 -5.14 13.40
N THR A 84 6.75 -5.13 13.61
CA THR A 84 6.01 -6.29 14.13
C THR A 84 6.14 -7.50 13.19
N ILE A 85 6.01 -7.28 11.87
CA ILE A 85 6.16 -8.32 10.85
C ILE A 85 7.61 -8.82 10.83
N ASN A 86 8.60 -7.93 10.76
CA ASN A 86 10.02 -8.32 10.72
C ASN A 86 10.44 -9.13 11.95
N GLN A 87 9.87 -8.85 13.12
CA GLN A 87 10.16 -9.59 14.35
C GLN A 87 9.50 -10.97 14.40
N SER A 88 8.29 -11.10 13.87
CA SER A 88 7.48 -12.32 14.03
C SER A 88 7.50 -13.23 12.80
N LEU A 89 7.78 -12.66 11.63
CA LEU A 89 7.73 -13.26 10.30
C LEU A 89 8.92 -12.76 9.45
N PRO A 90 10.18 -13.02 9.88
CA PRO A 90 11.39 -12.49 9.23
C PRO A 90 11.60 -12.92 7.78
N GLU A 91 10.88 -13.94 7.31
CA GLU A 91 10.88 -14.40 5.93
C GLU A 91 10.05 -13.53 4.99
N LEU A 92 9.18 -12.66 5.53
CA LEU A 92 8.39 -11.73 4.72
C LEU A 92 9.19 -10.47 4.46
N THR A 93 9.23 -10.05 3.21
CA THR A 93 9.72 -8.72 2.84
C THR A 93 8.54 -7.74 2.87
N VAL A 94 8.72 -6.64 3.58
CA VAL A 94 7.69 -5.58 3.71
C VAL A 94 8.16 -4.35 2.94
N GLN A 95 7.32 -3.86 2.04
CA GLN A 95 7.50 -2.58 1.36
C GLN A 95 6.35 -1.64 1.71
N VAL A 96 6.66 -0.42 2.13
CA VAL A 96 5.69 0.63 2.46
C VAL A 96 5.54 1.57 1.27
N THR A 97 4.33 1.66 0.73
CA THR A 97 3.97 2.64 -0.31
C THR A 97 2.99 3.66 0.25
N CYS A 98 3.36 4.93 0.20
CA CYS A 98 2.49 6.04 0.60
C CYS A 98 1.90 6.75 -0.63
N ILE A 99 0.61 7.07 -0.58
CA ILE A 99 -0.07 7.82 -1.63
C ILE A 99 -0.47 9.19 -1.05
N THR A 100 0.06 10.25 -1.63
CA THR A 100 -0.20 11.64 -1.20
C THR A 100 -1.14 12.35 -2.17
N ASP A 101 -1.91 13.32 -1.68
CA ASP A 101 -2.84 14.12 -2.48
C ASP A 101 -2.22 15.51 -2.74
N ALA A 102 -1.73 15.74 -3.95
CA ALA A 102 -1.06 17.00 -4.31
C ALA A 102 -1.98 18.21 -4.15
N LYS A 103 -3.26 18.08 -4.49
CA LYS A 103 -4.25 19.17 -4.39
C LYS A 103 -4.52 19.57 -2.94
N ARG A 104 -4.46 18.62 -2.01
CA ARG A 104 -4.78 18.84 -0.59
C ARG A 104 -3.56 18.98 0.30
N TRP A 105 -2.35 18.74 -0.21
CA TRP A 105 -1.11 18.64 0.56
C TRP A 105 -0.92 19.78 1.57
N LEU A 106 -0.90 21.03 1.11
CA LEU A 106 -0.69 22.20 1.98
C LEU A 106 -1.77 22.33 3.08
N ARG A 107 -2.99 21.89 2.80
CA ARG A 107 -4.10 21.89 3.78
C ARG A 107 -3.97 20.78 4.81
N LEU A 108 -3.36 19.65 4.44
CA LEU A 108 -3.15 18.50 5.32
C LEU A 108 -1.90 18.65 6.18
N LEU A 109 -0.86 19.30 5.65
CA LEU A 109 0.43 19.46 6.32
C LEU A 109 0.28 20.07 7.72
N GLN A 110 -0.43 21.20 7.84
CA GLN A 110 -0.58 21.91 9.11
C GLN A 110 -1.31 21.11 10.20
N PRO A 111 -2.49 20.52 9.95
CA PRO A 111 -3.21 19.77 11.00
C PRO A 111 -2.67 18.36 11.27
N MET A 112 -1.88 17.78 10.36
CA MET A 112 -1.52 16.35 10.39
C MET A 112 -0.01 16.09 10.29
N GLU A 113 0.83 17.10 10.55
CA GLU A 113 2.29 17.05 10.36
C GLU A 113 2.92 15.80 10.97
N MET A 114 2.68 15.53 12.26
CA MET A 114 3.21 14.36 12.97
C MET A 114 2.83 13.02 12.32
N LEU A 115 1.60 12.92 11.80
CA LEU A 115 1.13 11.70 11.16
C LEU A 115 1.74 11.53 9.77
N LEU A 116 1.84 12.63 9.01
CA LEU A 116 2.47 12.64 7.69
C LEU A 116 3.96 12.33 7.79
N GLU A 117 4.66 12.89 8.78
CA GLU A 117 6.05 12.59 9.08
C GLU A 117 6.24 11.09 9.32
N GLY A 118 5.51 10.51 10.29
CA GLY A 118 5.64 9.08 10.60
C GLY A 118 5.23 8.13 9.46
N GLN A 119 4.35 8.55 8.55
CA GLN A 119 4.00 7.78 7.36
C GLN A 119 5.05 7.90 6.27
N LEU A 120 5.51 9.12 5.96
CA LEU A 120 6.46 9.38 4.90
C LEU A 120 7.87 8.91 5.24
N GLU A 121 8.33 9.07 6.48
CA GLU A 121 9.65 8.55 6.92
C GLU A 121 9.73 7.02 6.76
N ALA A 122 8.63 6.31 6.98
CA ALA A 122 8.56 4.87 6.86
C ALA A 122 8.45 4.38 5.41
N ALA A 123 8.16 5.27 4.46
CA ALA A 123 7.87 4.91 3.07
C ALA A 123 9.13 4.52 2.28
N ASP A 124 9.03 3.43 1.53
CA ASP A 124 10.01 3.04 0.52
C ASP A 124 9.67 3.67 -0.84
N VAL A 125 8.36 3.85 -1.10
CA VAL A 125 7.81 4.44 -2.31
C VAL A 125 6.76 5.49 -1.95
N ILE A 126 6.84 6.66 -2.58
CA ILE A 126 5.86 7.73 -2.43
C ILE A 126 5.24 8.06 -3.79
N LEU A 127 3.92 8.05 -3.86
CA LEU A 127 3.16 8.47 -5.02
C LEU A 127 2.56 9.84 -4.75
N ILE A 128 2.99 10.86 -5.50
CA ILE A 128 2.36 12.18 -5.53
C ILE A 128 1.20 12.11 -6.51
N ASN A 129 0.00 11.86 -5.99
CA ASN A 129 -1.20 11.65 -6.80
C ASN A 129 -1.97 12.95 -7.02
N LYS A 130 -2.85 12.94 -8.03
CA LYS A 130 -3.71 14.05 -8.44
C LYS A 130 -2.95 15.26 -8.98
N ILE A 131 -1.82 15.00 -9.64
CA ILE A 131 -1.01 16.04 -10.29
C ILE A 131 -1.80 16.77 -11.39
N ASP A 132 -2.83 16.15 -11.95
CA ASP A 132 -3.74 16.73 -12.93
C ASP A 132 -4.62 17.86 -12.37
N LEU A 133 -4.67 18.02 -11.05
CA LEU A 133 -5.49 19.02 -10.37
C LEU A 133 -4.71 20.22 -9.83
N VAL A 134 -3.40 20.29 -10.08
CA VAL A 134 -2.50 21.35 -9.62
C VAL A 134 -1.63 21.85 -10.76
N ASP A 135 -1.11 23.08 -10.63
CA ASP A 135 -0.13 23.62 -11.58
C ASP A 135 1.30 23.18 -11.25
N ASP A 136 2.24 23.43 -12.17
CA ASP A 136 3.64 23.01 -12.03
C ASP A 136 4.33 23.66 -10.81
N GLN A 137 3.93 24.88 -10.46
CA GLN A 137 4.48 25.57 -9.30
C GLN A 137 4.04 24.85 -8.01
N THR A 138 2.75 24.64 -7.83
CA THR A 138 2.19 23.93 -6.68
C THR A 138 2.77 22.51 -6.60
N LEU A 139 2.87 21.81 -7.72
CA LEU A 139 3.45 20.47 -7.75
C LEU A 139 4.92 20.45 -7.27
N SER A 140 5.71 21.44 -7.69
CA SER A 140 7.11 21.57 -7.27
C SER A 140 7.24 21.87 -5.77
N GLU A 141 6.35 22.70 -5.22
CA GLU A 141 6.28 22.98 -3.78
C GLU A 141 5.91 21.73 -2.97
N VAL A 142 4.90 20.99 -3.44
CA VAL A 142 4.47 19.71 -2.83
C VAL A 142 5.61 18.69 -2.84
N GLU A 143 6.27 18.50 -3.97
CA GLU A 143 7.37 17.55 -4.06
C GLU A 143 8.53 17.94 -3.17
N THR A 144 8.91 19.21 -3.12
CA THR A 144 9.96 19.71 -2.22
C THR A 144 9.61 19.43 -0.77
N SER A 145 8.35 19.66 -0.38
CA SER A 145 7.86 19.39 0.97
C SER A 145 7.84 17.89 1.30
N ILE A 146 7.42 17.03 0.36
CA ILE A 146 7.45 15.58 0.58
C ILE A 146 8.89 15.08 0.73
N ARG A 147 9.80 15.59 -0.10
CA ARG A 147 11.23 15.26 -0.06
C ARG A 147 11.92 15.71 1.22
N SER A 148 11.41 16.74 1.91
CA SER A 148 11.97 17.12 3.22
C SER A 148 11.62 16.12 4.34
N PHE A 149 10.58 15.30 4.17
CA PHE A 149 10.26 14.21 5.10
C PHE A 149 11.05 12.93 4.77
N ASN A 150 11.24 12.64 3.49
CA ASN A 150 11.97 11.45 3.06
C ASN A 150 12.67 11.69 1.71
N ASP A 151 13.99 11.82 1.75
CA ASP A 151 14.84 12.00 0.58
C ASP A 151 15.31 10.66 -0.03
N HIS A 152 15.10 9.54 0.66
CA HIS A 152 15.53 8.21 0.24
C HIS A 152 14.46 7.44 -0.54
N ALA A 153 13.17 7.68 -0.28
CA ALA A 153 12.08 6.99 -0.96
C ALA A 153 12.08 7.23 -2.48
N LYS A 154 11.71 6.20 -3.25
CA LYS A 154 11.40 6.39 -4.68
C LYS A 154 10.11 7.22 -4.78
N CYS A 155 10.16 8.36 -5.46
CA CYS A 155 9.01 9.25 -5.57
C CYS A 155 8.53 9.35 -7.02
N PHE A 156 7.22 9.18 -7.22
CA PHE A 156 6.60 9.24 -8.54
C PHE A 156 5.44 10.22 -8.57
N ARG A 157 5.38 11.03 -9.63
CA ARG A 157 4.26 11.91 -9.94
C ARG A 157 3.23 11.11 -10.74
N ILE A 158 2.00 11.02 -10.25
CA ILE A 158 0.94 10.27 -10.93
C ILE A 158 -0.39 11.03 -10.94
N SER A 159 -1.22 10.70 -11.92
CA SER A 159 -2.66 10.92 -11.83
C SER A 159 -3.33 9.55 -11.95
N ALA A 160 -4.01 9.10 -10.90
CA ALA A 160 -4.80 7.88 -10.95
C ALA A 160 -5.98 7.96 -11.95
N ALA A 161 -6.30 9.16 -12.47
CA ALA A 161 -7.26 9.34 -13.56
C ALA A 161 -6.66 9.03 -14.95
N GLN A 162 -5.35 8.79 -15.03
CA GLN A 162 -4.61 8.49 -16.25
C GLN A 162 -3.92 7.12 -16.13
N PRO A 163 -3.53 6.50 -17.27
CA PRO A 163 -2.72 5.29 -17.23
C PRO A 163 -1.42 5.51 -16.45
N ILE A 164 -1.14 4.62 -15.50
CA ILE A 164 0.09 4.62 -14.70
C ILE A 164 1.15 3.80 -15.43
N ASP A 165 2.37 4.35 -15.52
CA ASP A 165 3.51 3.70 -16.16
C ASP A 165 3.79 2.32 -15.53
N PRO A 166 3.95 1.24 -16.33
CA PRO A 166 4.31 -0.09 -15.84
C PRO A 166 5.52 -0.13 -14.92
N VAL A 167 6.50 0.76 -15.08
CA VAL A 167 7.69 0.84 -14.20
C VAL A 167 7.30 1.23 -12.77
N ILE A 168 6.30 2.09 -12.62
CA ILE A 168 5.78 2.49 -11.30
C ILE A 168 5.12 1.28 -10.64
N TRP A 169 4.33 0.50 -11.38
CA TRP A 169 3.78 -0.76 -10.88
C TRP A 169 4.85 -1.77 -10.52
N GLY A 170 5.89 -1.90 -11.35
CA GLY A 170 7.04 -2.77 -11.09
C GLY A 170 7.71 -2.44 -9.75
N THR A 171 7.86 -1.14 -9.47
CA THR A 171 8.39 -0.62 -8.21
C THR A 171 7.46 -0.87 -7.03
N ILE A 172 6.15 -0.56 -7.14
CA ILE A 172 5.18 -0.74 -6.03
C ILE A 172 5.03 -2.21 -5.65
N LEU A 173 5.02 -3.10 -6.64
CA LEU A 173 4.83 -4.54 -6.43
C LEU A 173 6.15 -5.27 -6.14
N ASN A 174 7.28 -4.56 -6.13
CA ASN A 174 8.62 -5.11 -5.96
C ASN A 174 8.90 -6.32 -6.90
N THR A 175 8.44 -6.24 -8.15
CA THR A 175 8.52 -7.34 -9.13
C THR A 175 9.84 -7.34 -9.92
N GLU A 176 10.73 -6.38 -9.68
CA GLU A 176 12.04 -6.27 -10.33
C GLU A 176 13.11 -7.21 -9.73
N GLN A 177 12.80 -8.00 -8.69
CA GLN A 177 13.78 -8.88 -8.04
C GLN A 177 13.83 -10.34 -8.55
N GLU A 178 12.95 -10.75 -9.49
CA GLU A 178 12.98 -12.10 -10.07
C GLU A 178 13.35 -12.08 -11.55
N ALA A 179 14.61 -11.73 -11.86
CA ALA A 179 15.25 -12.30 -13.03
C ALA A 179 16.03 -13.55 -12.56
N PRO A 180 15.58 -14.78 -12.87
CA PRO A 180 16.42 -15.95 -12.62
C PRO A 180 17.71 -15.79 -13.44
N ILE A 181 18.83 -15.88 -12.74
CA ILE A 181 20.16 -16.06 -13.33
C ILE A 181 20.09 -17.44 -14.01
N ASN A 182 19.92 -17.44 -15.33
CA ASN A 182 20.08 -18.64 -16.13
C ASN A 182 21.58 -19.01 -16.14
N GLU A 183 21.92 -20.11 -15.47
CA GLU A 183 23.04 -20.98 -15.85
C GLU A 183 22.52 -22.39 -16.13
#